data_AF-A0ABD2YLK8-F1
#
_entry.id   AF-A0ABD2YLK8-F1
#
_cell.length_a   1.000
_cell.length_b   1.000
_cell.length_c   1.000
_cell.angle_alpha   90.00
_cell.angle_beta   90.00
_cell.angle_gamma   90.00
#
_symmetry.space_group_name_H-M   'P 1'
#
loop_
_entity.id
_entity.type
_entity.pdbx_description
1 polymer ?
#
loop_
_entity_poly.entity_id
_entity_poly.type
_entity_poly.pdbx_seq_one_letter_code
_entity_poly.pdbx_strand_id
1 'polypeptide(L)' 'IKVVVVHAFPTKERRIGNSTTRDFVVVNEEKKNMLLTMWNEFEDIDGTKLADTIATVPLIIAMRIK' A
#
# COMPACT_ATOMS: atom_id res chain seq x y z
N ILE A 1 -5.75 10.20 -7.75
CA ILE A 1 -4.28 10.42 -7.65
C ILE A 1 -3.60 9.19 -8.21
N LYS A 2 -2.66 9.33 -9.17
CA LYS A 2 -1.81 8.23 -9.64
C LYS A 2 -0.51 8.25 -8.84
N VAL A 3 -0.14 7.10 -8.29
CA VAL A 3 1.11 6.94 -7.52
C VAL A 3 1.81 5.64 -7.91
N VAL A 4 3.13 5.63 -7.79
CA VAL A 4 3.97 4.44 -7.96
C VAL A 4 4.42 3.94 -6.59
N VAL A 5 4.31 2.64 -6.34
CA VAL A 5 4.73 2.05 -5.08
C VAL A 5 6.22 1.73 -5.12
N VAL A 6 6.96 2.18 -4.11
CA VAL A 6 8.43 2.07 -4.06
C VAL A 6 8.87 1.11 -2.97
N HIS A 7 8.09 0.99 -1.90
CA HIS A 7 8.38 0.09 -0.80
C HIS A 7 7.10 -0.39 -0.13
N ALA A 8 7.12 -1.64 0.32
CA ALA A 8 6.09 -2.24 1.15
C ALA A 8 6.71 -2.64 2.49
N PHE A 9 6.13 -2.17 3.60
CA PHE A 9 6.54 -2.59 4.93
C PHE A 9 5.93 -3.95 5.29
N PRO A 10 6.43 -4.64 6.33
CA PRO A 10 5.79 -5.84 6.84
C PRO A 10 4.36 -5.60 7.32
N THR A 11 3.50 -6.62 7.20
CA THR A 11 2.15 -6.60 7.77
C THR A 11 2.20 -6.41 9.29
N LYS A 12 1.26 -5.62 9.79
CA LYS A 12 1.04 -5.34 11.20
C LYS A 12 -0.32 -5.89 11.60
N GLU A 13 -0.33 -6.85 12.52
CA GLU A 13 -1.57 -7.32 13.14
C GLU A 13 -1.82 -6.56 14.44
N ARG A 14 -2.96 -5.89 14.57
CA ARG A 14 -3.41 -5.37 15.86
C ARG A 14 -4.26 -6.41 16.58
N ARG A 15 -3.75 -6.84 17.75
CA ARG A 15 -4.45 -7.72 18.68
C ARG A 15 -5.76 -7.15 19.22
N ILE A 16 -5.90 -5.83 19.27
CA ILE A 16 -7.14 -5.14 19.67
C ILE A 16 -7.88 -4.76 18.40
N GLY A 17 -9.04 -5.39 18.18
CA GLY A 17 -9.93 -5.09 17.05
C GLY A 17 -9.70 -5.91 15.78
N ASN A 18 -8.85 -6.95 15.83
CA ASN A 18 -8.55 -7.85 14.70
C ASN A 18 -8.34 -7.12 13.37
N SER A 19 -7.55 -6.03 13.39
CA SER A 19 -7.25 -5.27 12.18
C SER A 19 -5.85 -5.58 11.68
N THR A 20 -5.77 -5.95 10.42
CA THR A 20 -4.50 -6.13 9.69
C THR A 20 -4.16 -4.85 8.95
N THR A 21 -2.93 -4.37 9.01
CA THR A 21 -2.51 -3.18 8.25
C THR A 21 -1.14 -3.33 7.63
N ARG A 22 -0.92 -2.58 6.55
CA ARG A 22 0.40 -2.50 5.91
C ARG A 22 0.60 -1.10 5.36
N ASP A 23 1.79 -0.57 5.61
CA ASP A 23 2.20 0.72 5.09
C ASP A 23 2.98 0.53 3.80
N PHE A 24 2.80 1.47 2.88
CA PHE A 24 3.52 1.55 1.61
C PHE A 24 4.10 2.95 1.43
N VAL A 25 5.34 3.01 0.94
CA VAL A 25 5.90 4.25 0.41
C VAL A 25 5.50 4.36 -1.05
N VAL A 26 4.78 5.42 -1.38
CA VAL A 26 4.36 5.71 -2.75
C VAL A 26 4.88 7.08 -3.19
N VAL A 27 5.14 7.23 -4.48
CA VAL A 27 5.59 8.49 -5.09
C VAL A 27 4.51 8.97 -6.04
N ASN A 28 4.09 10.22 -5.89
CA ASN A 28 3.11 10.85 -6.77
C ASN A 28 3.76 11.42 -8.05
N GLU A 29 2.94 11.97 -8.94
CA GLU A 29 3.40 12.60 -10.20
C GLU A 29 4.32 13.82 -9.96
N GLU A 30 4.22 14.47 -8.80
CA GLU A 30 5.09 15.58 -8.38
C GLU A 30 6.43 15.12 -7.77
N LYS A 31 6.72 13.81 -7.79
CA LYS A 31 7.89 13.19 -7.15
C LYS A 31 7.96 13.39 -5.63
N LYS A 32 6.83 13.59 -4.98
CA LYS A 32 6.73 13.65 -3.51
C LYS A 32 6.47 12.25 -2.96
N ASN A 33 7.23 11.90 -1.92
CA ASN A 33 7.01 10.68 -1.15
C ASN A 33 5.74 10.84 -0.29
N MET A 34 4.89 9.82 -0.30
CA MET A 34 3.65 9.73 0.47
C MET A 34 3.59 8.37 1.16
N LEU A 35 2.85 8.30 2.27
CA LEU A 35 2.55 7.06 2.98
C LEU A 35 1.11 6.63 2.67
N LEU A 36 0.95 5.40 2.22
CA LEU A 36 -0.36 4.76 2.03
C LEU A 36 -0.49 3.61 3.03
N THR A 37 -1.49 3.67 3.90
CA THR A 37 -1.81 2.58 4.83
C THR A 37 -3.04 1.82 4.31
N MET A 38 -2.89 0.53 4.04
CA MET A 38 -4.00 -0.36 3.74
C MET A 38 -4.47 -1.06 5.02
N TRP A 39 -5.77 -1.36 5.08
CA TRP A 39 -6.43 -1.92 6.26
C TRP A 39 -7.28 -3.14 5.88
N ASN A 40 -7.26 -4.15 6.74
CA ASN A 40 -8.08 -5.35 6.72
C ASN A 40 -8.08 -6.02 5.33
N GLU A 41 -9.26 -6.29 4.78
CA GLU A 41 -9.44 -6.96 3.48
C GLU A 41 -8.64 -6.31 2.34
N PHE A 42 -8.45 -4.99 2.36
CA PHE A 42 -7.63 -4.31 1.34
C PHE A 42 -6.14 -4.66 1.49
N GLU A 43 -5.66 -4.84 2.72
CA GLU A 43 -4.29 -5.31 2.95
C GLU A 43 -4.16 -6.79 2.58
N ASP A 44 -5.11 -7.62 3.02
CA ASP A 44 -5.07 -9.07 2.81
C ASP A 44 -5.06 -9.41 1.30
N ILE A 45 -5.90 -8.72 0.51
CA ILE A 45 -6.05 -8.99 -0.94
C ILE A 45 -5.06 -8.19 -1.77
N ASP A 46 -5.11 -6.86 -1.69
CA ASP A 46 -4.37 -5.99 -2.61
C ASP A 46 -2.98 -5.66 -2.05
N GLY A 47 -2.86 -5.45 -0.74
CA GLY A 47 -1.60 -5.15 -0.07
C GLY A 47 -0.58 -6.28 -0.16
N THR A 48 -1.02 -7.54 -0.02
CA THR A 48 -0.17 -8.72 -0.19
C THR A 48 0.34 -8.84 -1.62
N LYS A 49 -0.56 -8.82 -2.61
CA LYS A 49 -0.19 -8.85 -4.04
C LYS A 49 0.75 -7.70 -4.41
N LEU A 50 0.52 -6.51 -3.86
CA LEU A 50 1.33 -5.35 -4.12
C LEU A 50 2.76 -5.52 -3.61
N ALA A 51 2.95 -6.05 -2.39
CA ALA A 51 4.29 -6.26 -1.87
C ALA A 51 5.05 -7.35 -2.64
N ASP A 52 4.37 -8.42 -3.04
CA ASP A 52 4.98 -9.53 -3.78
C ASP A 52 5.44 -9.10 -5.19
N THR A 53 4.69 -8.18 -5.81
CA THR A 53 4.96 -7.71 -7.18
C THR A 53 5.91 -6.53 -7.26
N ILE A 54 6.14 -5.80 -6.16
CA ILE A 54 6.87 -4.52 -6.15
C ILE A 54 8.29 -4.61 -6.69
N ALA A 55 8.95 -5.76 -6.51
CA ALA A 55 10.33 -5.98 -6.97
C ALA A 55 10.44 -6.24 -8.47
N THR A 56 9.32 -6.53 -9.13
CA THR A 56 9.30 -7.03 -10.53
C THR A 56 8.52 -6.12 -11.48
N VAL A 57 7.53 -5.36 -11.00
CA VAL A 57 6.67 -4.53 -11.85
C VAL A 57 6.34 -3.21 -11.16
N PRO A 58 6.50 -2.06 -11.84
CA PRO A 58 6.00 -0.78 -11.33
C PRO A 58 4.45 -0.80 -11.30
N LEU A 59 3.87 -0.85 -10.09
CA LEU A 59 2.41 -0.83 -9.93
C LEU A 59 1.89 0.61 -9.74
N ILE A 60 0.85 0.98 -10.50
CA ILE A 60 0.15 2.27 -10.38
C ILE A 60 -1.10 2.09 -9.53
N ILE A 61 -1.19 2.79 -8.40
CA ILE A 61 -2.40 2.83 -7.58
C ILE A 61 -3.20 4.09 -7.93
N ALA A 62 -4.50 3.90 -8.18
CA ALA A 62 -5.45 4.99 -8.36
C ALA A 62 -6.47 4.98 -7.22
N MET A 63 -6.42 6.00 -6.36
CA MET A 63 -7.42 6.20 -5.31
C MET A 63 -8.47 7.21 -5.76
N ARG A 64 -9.75 6.85 -5.56
CA ARG A 64 -10.88 7.78 -5.64
C ARG A 64 -11.07 8.42 -4.26
N ILE A 65 -10.80 9.72 -4.18
CA ILE A 65 -11.12 10.53 -3.00
C ILE A 65 -12.56 11.05 -3.22
N LYS A 66 -13.42 10.93 -2.21
CA LYS A 66 -14.78 11.47 -2.22
C LYS A 66 -14.78 12.89 -1.69
#